data_AF-A0A7W0FIK3-F1
#
_entry.id   AF-A0A7W0FIK3-F1
#
_cell.length_a   1.000
_cell.length_b   1.000
_cell.length_c   1.000
_cell.angle_alpha   90.00
_cell.angle_beta   90.00
_cell.angle_gamma   90.00
#
_symmetry.space_group_name_H-M   'P 1'
#
loop_
_entity.id
_entity.type
_entity.pdbx_description
1 polymer ?
#
loop_
_entity_poly.entity_id
_entity_poly.type
_entity_poly.pdbx_seq_one_letter_code
_entity_poly.pdbx_strand_id
1 'polypeptide(L)' 'MQTPPPPAVSNKKVIAIGTDHGGVDLKAALKADLIEQGYEVVDCGTNTKDAVDYPDIALAVA' A
#
# COMPACT_ATOMS: atom_id res chain seq x y z
N MET A 1 -6.61 16.87 35.56
CA MET A 1 -5.70 15.82 35.06
C MET A 1 -6.47 15.05 34.01
N GLN A 2 -6.40 15.45 32.73
CA GLN A 2 -7.01 14.66 31.65
C GLN A 2 -6.05 13.52 31.33
N THR A 3 -6.47 12.29 31.58
CA THR A 3 -5.77 11.10 31.11
C THR A 3 -5.83 11.06 29.58
N PRO A 4 -4.72 10.80 28.86
CA PRO A 4 -4.80 10.54 27.43
C PRO A 4 -5.64 9.27 27.19
N PRO A 5 -6.47 9.23 26.13
CA PRO A 5 -7.23 8.05 25.79
C PRO A 5 -6.26 6.87 25.53
N PRO A 6 -6.64 5.63 25.88
CA PRO A 6 -5.81 4.46 25.59
C PRO A 6 -5.53 4.39 24.07
N PRO A 7 -4.33 3.94 23.65
CA PRO A 7 -4.07 3.75 22.23
C PRO A 7 -5.08 2.71 21.74
N ALA A 8 -6.02 3.15 20.91
CA ALA A 8 -6.91 2.23 20.24
C ALA A 8 -6.00 1.26 19.49
N VAL A 9 -6.04 -0.02 19.86
CA VAL A 9 -5.44 -1.09 19.07
C VAL A 9 -6.28 -1.16 17.80
N SER A 10 -5.97 -0.27 16.86
CA SER A 10 -6.54 -0.27 15.54
C SER A 10 -6.10 -1.58 14.90
N ASN A 11 -7.04 -2.47 14.64
CA ASN A 11 -6.86 -3.61 13.74
C ASN A 11 -6.64 -3.08 12.32
N LYS A 12 -5.52 -2.37 12.12
CA LYS A 12 -5.09 -1.82 10.85
C LYS A 12 -4.71 -3.02 9.99
N LYS A 13 -5.60 -3.38 9.05
CA LYS A 13 -5.26 -4.41 8.08
C LYS A 13 -4.18 -3.84 7.17
N VAL A 14 -3.09 -4.59 7.06
CA VAL A 14 -1.97 -4.25 6.19
C VAL A 14 -2.25 -4.82 4.82
N ILE A 15 -2.11 -3.98 3.79
CA ILE A 15 -2.34 -4.34 2.39
C ILE A 15 -1.04 -4.11 1.63
N ALA A 16 -0.43 -5.19 1.15
CA ALA A 16 0.64 -5.12 0.17
C ALA A 16 0.06 -4.89 -1.22
N ILE A 17 0.60 -3.91 -1.96
CA ILE A 17 0.20 -3.61 -3.34
C ILE A 17 1.42 -3.61 -4.24
N GLY A 18 1.25 -4.18 -5.43
CA GLY A 18 2.25 -4.18 -6.48
C GLY A 18 1.63 -4.02 -7.87
N THR A 19 2.35 -3.43 -8.81
CA THR A 19 1.92 -3.21 -10.19
C THR A 19 3.08 -3.26 -11.18
N ASP A 20 2.82 -3.59 -12.44
CA ASP A 20 3.75 -3.32 -13.53
C ASP A 20 3.73 -1.84 -13.95
N HIS A 21 4.54 -1.50 -14.95
CA HIS A 21 4.67 -0.18 -15.55
C HIS A 21 3.34 0.46 -16.00
N GLY A 22 2.36 -0.34 -16.41
CA GLY A 22 1.06 0.13 -16.89
C GLY A 22 0.14 0.59 -15.75
N GLY A 23 0.27 0.00 -14.57
CA GLY A 23 -0.63 0.29 -13.43
C GLY A 23 -0.08 1.24 -12.37
N VAL A 24 1.06 1.90 -12.59
CA VAL A 24 1.68 2.86 -11.63
C VAL A 24 0.70 3.95 -11.19
N ASP A 25 0.01 4.57 -12.15
CA ASP A 25 -0.92 5.67 -11.87
C ASP A 25 -2.15 5.18 -11.08
N LEU A 26 -2.67 3.99 -11.43
CA LEU A 26 -3.81 3.37 -10.73
C LEU A 26 -3.43 2.94 -9.31
N LYS A 27 -2.24 2.36 -9.13
CA LYS A 27 -1.71 1.99 -7.82
C LYS A 27 -1.60 3.21 -6.90
N ALA A 28 -1.15 4.35 -7.42
CA ALA A 28 -1.06 5.58 -6.64
C ALA A 28 -2.44 6.06 -6.16
N ALA A 29 -3.46 6.01 -7.04
CA ALA A 29 -4.84 6.34 -6.68
C ALA A 29 -5.42 5.38 -5.62
N LEU A 30 -5.25 4.07 -5.82
CA LEU A 30 -5.69 3.04 -4.87
C LEU A 30 -5.00 3.17 -3.51
N LYS A 31 -3.69 3.44 -3.49
CA LYS A 31 -2.92 3.66 -2.27
C LYS A 31 -3.48 4.81 -1.45
N ALA A 32 -3.82 5.94 -2.10
CA ALA A 32 -4.41 7.08 -1.42
C ALA A 32 -5.77 6.71 -0.80
N ASP A 33 -6.63 6.04 -1.55
CA ASP A 33 -7.95 5.60 -1.10
C ASP A 33 -7.88 4.62 0.08
N LEU A 34 -6.98 3.64 0.02
CA LEU A 34 -6.75 2.67 1.10
C LEU A 34 -6.22 3.34 2.38
N ILE A 35 -5.30 4.30 2.25
CA ILE A 35 -4.80 5.06 3.41
C ILE A 35 -5.92 5.90 4.02
N GLU A 36 -6.77 6.52 3.19
CA GLU A 36 -7.91 7.34 3.63
C GLU A 36 -8.96 6.50 4.36
N GLN A 37 -9.16 5.25 3.93
CA GLN A 37 -9.99 4.26 4.62
C GLN A 37 -9.36 3.71 5.93
N GLY A 38 -8.14 4.13 6.26
CA GLY A 38 -7.46 3.75 7.50
C GLY A 38 -6.64 2.45 7.42
N TYR A 39 -6.41 1.91 6.22
CA TYR A 39 -5.52 0.78 6.01
C TYR A 39 -4.05 1.20 6.06
N GLU A 40 -3.18 0.25 6.37
CA GLU A 40 -1.74 0.41 6.22
C GLU A 40 -1.33 -0.19 4.88
N VAL A 41 -0.70 0.60 4.01
CA VAL A 41 -0.36 0.16 2.65
C VAL A 41 1.14 -0.03 2.52
N VAL A 42 1.56 -1.23 2.14
CA VAL A 42 2.95 -1.58 1.81
C VAL A 42 3.08 -1.59 0.29
N ASP A 43 3.96 -0.74 -0.23
CA ASP A 43 4.16 -0.57 -1.67
C ASP A 43 5.36 -1.39 -2.13
N CYS A 44 5.09 -2.51 -2.81
CA CYS A 44 6.11 -3.45 -3.29
C CYS A 44 6.61 -3.13 -4.71
N GLY A 45 6.24 -1.98 -5.26
CA GLY A 45 6.65 -1.54 -6.60
C GLY A 45 5.63 -1.91 -7.70
N THR A 46 5.88 -1.62 -8.96
CA THR A 46 6.91 -0.71 -9.45
C THR A 46 6.44 0.73 -9.30
N ASN A 47 7.38 1.64 -9.05
CA ASN A 47 7.12 3.07 -8.82
C ASN A 47 7.45 3.94 -10.04
N THR A 48 7.82 3.31 -11.16
CA THR A 48 8.27 3.97 -12.37
C THR A 48 7.56 3.36 -13.59
N LYS A 49 7.49 4.10 -14.70
CA LYS A 49 6.89 3.60 -15.95
C LYS A 49 7.88 2.81 -16.81
N ASP A 50 9.04 2.48 -16.24
CA ASP A 50 10.06 1.70 -16.93
C ASP A 50 9.61 0.24 -17.06
N ALA A 51 10.10 -0.42 -18.11
CA ALA A 51 9.85 -1.85 -18.27
C ALA A 51 10.39 -2.61 -17.05
N VAL A 52 9.55 -3.47 -16.49
CA VAL A 52 9.85 -4.27 -15.31
C VAL A 52 9.33 -5.68 -15.47
N ASP A 53 10.00 -6.63 -14.83
CA ASP A 53 9.60 -8.02 -14.78
C ASP A 53 8.49 -8.20 -13.74
N TYR A 54 7.24 -8.28 -14.20
CA TYR A 54 6.07 -8.46 -13.35
C TYR A 54 6.16 -9.63 -12.34
N PRO A 55 6.76 -10.80 -12.67
CA PRO A 55 6.94 -11.88 -11.70
C PRO A 55 7.72 -11.49 -10.44
N ASP A 56 8.71 -10.60 -10.55
CA ASP A 56 9.48 -10.14 -9.39
C ASP A 56 8.62 -9.29 -8.45
N ILE A 57 7.75 -8.46 -9.04
CA ILE A 57 6.81 -7.61 -8.29
C ILE A 57 5.73 -8.46 -7.63
N ALA A 58 5.24 -9.48 -8.32
CA ALA A 58 4.27 -10.43 -7.76
C ALA A 58 4.88 -11.20 -6.58
N LEU A 59 6.15 -11.62 -6.67
CA LEU A 59 6.86 -12.27 -5.57
C LEU A 59 7.04 -11.35 -4.37
N ALA A 60 7.32 -10.06 -4.58
CA ALA A 60 7.46 -9.10 -3.49
C ALA A 60 6.14 -8.80 -2.75
N VAL A 61 4.98 -9.14 -3.33
CA VAL A 61 3.65 -8.97 -2.73
C VAL A 61 3.19 -10.24 -1.98
N ALA A 62 3.62 -11.43 -2.40
CA ALA A 62 3.14 -12.74 -1.91
C ALA A 62 3.69 -13.11 -0.52
#